data_AF-A0A3N5P8X3-F1
#
_entry.id   AF-A0A3N5P8X3-F1
#
_cell.length_a   1.000
_cell.length_b   1.000
_cell.length_c   1.000
_cell.angle_alpha   90.00
_cell.angle_beta   90.00
_cell.angle_gamma   90.00
#
_symmetry.space_group_name_H-M   'P 1'
#
loop_
_entity.id
_entity.type
_entity.pdbx_description
1 polymer ?
#
loop_
_entity_poly.entity_id
_entity_poly.type
_entity_poly.pdbx_seq_one_letter_code
_entity_poly.pdbx_strand_id
1 'polypeptide(L)' 'MKPEDYLKQPYSRCFIPVDDIIVAYIREFPGCLTEGKTIEETYERLEMVAVSWIEAALHLG' A
#
# COMPACT_ATOMS: atom_id res chain seq x y z
N MET A 1 -12.92 -14.27 1.50
CA MET A 1 -11.84 -13.44 2.10
C MET A 1 -12.14 -12.02 1.74
N LYS A 2 -12.10 -11.09 2.69
CA LYS A 2 -12.18 -9.67 2.35
C LYS A 2 -10.79 -9.17 1.93
N PRO A 3 -10.68 -8.11 1.12
CA PRO A 3 -9.38 -7.52 0.73
C PRO A 3 -8.46 -7.28 1.94
N GLU A 4 -8.99 -6.79 3.06
CA GLU A 4 -8.24 -6.49 4.28
C GLU A 4 -7.66 -7.75 4.96
N ASP A 5 -8.22 -8.93 4.69
CA ASP A 5 -7.67 -10.18 5.22
C ASP A 5 -6.35 -10.55 4.55
N TYR A 6 -6.12 -10.14 3.31
CA TYR A 6 -4.84 -10.34 2.63
C TYR A 6 -3.75 -9.45 3.23
N LEU A 7 -4.07 -8.25 3.69
CA LEU A 7 -3.09 -7.31 4.28
C LEU A 7 -2.50 -7.77 5.62
N LYS A 8 -3.09 -8.79 6.25
CA LYS A 8 -2.58 -9.47 7.45
C LYS A 8 -1.45 -10.46 7.14
N GLN A 9 -1.25 -10.80 5.87
CA GLN A 9 -0.10 -11.60 5.43
C GLN A 9 1.20 -10.79 5.57
N PRO A 10 2.37 -11.45 5.67
CA PRO A 10 3.65 -10.79 5.93
C PRO A 10 4.21 -10.07 4.69
N TYR A 11 3.43 -9.15 4.11
CA TYR A 11 3.85 -8.29 3.00
C TYR A 11 4.72 -7.14 3.47
N SER A 12 5.67 -6.76 2.60
CA SER A 12 6.67 -5.76 2.92
C SER A 12 6.16 -4.37 2.58
N ARG A 13 5.82 -3.59 3.61
CA ARG A 13 5.53 -2.15 3.48
C ARG A 13 6.84 -1.38 3.50
N CYS A 14 7.18 -0.75 2.39
CA CYS A 14 8.41 0.01 2.22
C CYS A 14 8.10 1.50 2.23
N PHE A 15 8.89 2.28 2.97
CA PHE A 15 8.81 3.74 3.03
C PHE A 15 10.17 4.32 2.63
N ILE A 16 10.16 5.21 1.65
CA ILE A 16 11.35 5.86 1.10
C ILE A 16 11.14 7.37 1.22
N PRO A 17 11.93 8.06 2.06
CA PRO A 17 11.97 9.51 2.06
C PRO A 17 12.51 10.03 0.72
N VAL A 18 11.80 10.97 0.10
CA VAL A 18 12.19 11.65 -1.14
C VAL A 18 11.93 13.13 -0.95
N ASP A 19 13.00 13.93 -0.84
CA ASP A 19 12.92 15.36 -0.52
C ASP A 19 12.07 15.63 0.75
N ASP A 20 10.97 16.38 0.61
CA ASP A 20 10.05 16.74 1.69
C ASP A 20 8.83 15.78 1.82
N ILE A 21 8.83 14.68 1.08
CA ILE A 21 7.74 13.69 1.08
C ILE A 21 8.27 12.28 1.37
N ILE A 22 7.33 11.38 1.64
CA ILE A 22 7.59 9.97 1.87
C ILE A 22 6.79 9.20 0.83
N VAL A 23 7.49 8.44 0.00
CA VAL A 23 6.89 7.50 -0.93
C VAL A 23 6.77 6.15 -0.24
N ALA A 24 5.61 5.51 -0.31
CA ALA A 24 5.43 4.17 0.21
C ALA A 24 4.81 3.23 -0.82
N TYR A 25 5.16 1.95 -0.71
CA TYR A 25 4.65 0.89 -1.58
C TYR A 25 4.69 -0.46 -0.86
N ILE A 26 3.91 -1.42 -1.37
CA ILE A 26 4.00 -2.82 -0.96
C ILE A 26 4.79 -3.58 -2.02
N ARG A 27 5.92 -4.18 -1.64
CA ARG A 27 6.87 -4.82 -2.57
C ARG A 27 6.21 -5.89 -3.44
N GLU A 28 5.27 -6.62 -2.87
CA GLU A 28 4.58 -7.73 -3.51
C GLU A 28 3.40 -7.28 -4.40
N PHE A 29 2.97 -6.01 -4.31
CA PHE A 29 1.84 -5.46 -5.06
C PHE A 29 2.36 -4.47 -6.13
N PRO A 30 2.68 -4.95 -7.35
CA PRO A 30 3.25 -4.10 -8.39
C PRO A 30 2.31 -2.93 -8.71
N GLY A 31 2.86 -1.71 -8.65
CA GLY A 31 2.10 -0.48 -8.90
C GLY A 31 1.25 0.00 -7.74
N CYS A 32 1.23 -0.68 -6.59
CA CYS A 32 0.59 -0.20 -5.37
C CYS A 32 1.53 0.75 -4.62
N LEU A 33 1.46 2.04 -4.96
CA LEU A 33 2.26 3.09 -4.33
C LEU A 33 1.39 4.28 -3.88
N THR A 34 1.91 5.01 -2.92
CA THR A 34 1.32 6.26 -2.42
C THR A 34 2.42 7.19 -1.93
N GLU A 35 2.05 8.42 -1.60
CA GLU A 35 2.94 9.41 -1.01
C GLU A 35 2.20 10.24 0.05
N GLY A 36 2.97 10.79 0.98
CA GLY A 36 2.49 11.67 2.04
C GLY A 36 3.61 12.49 2.65
N LYS A 37 3.26 13.40 3.56
CA LYS A 37 4.23 14.29 4.23
C LYS A 37 4.74 13.72 5.55
N THR A 38 3.98 12.80 6.16
CA THR A 38 4.36 12.11 7.39
C THR A 38 4.26 10.60 7.22
N ILE A 39 4.95 9.85 8.08
CA ILE A 39 4.92 8.37 8.03
C ILE A 39 3.50 7.87 8.28
N GLU A 40 2.80 8.45 9.25
CA GLU A 40 1.45 8.05 9.65
C GLU A 40 0.45 8.27 8.52
N GLU A 41 0.44 9.47 7.91
CA GLU A 41 -0.43 9.79 6.77
C GLU A 41 -0.14 8.84 5.60
N THR A 42 1.14 8.61 5.31
CA THR A 42 1.56 7.76 4.19
C THR A 42 1.15 6.31 4.44
N TYR A 43 1.25 5.84 5.68
CA TYR A 43 0.82 4.50 6.08
C TYR A 43 -0.69 4.31 5.90
N GLU A 44 -1.51 5.25 6.41
CA GLU A 44 -2.98 5.19 6.26
C GLU A 44 -3.40 5.19 4.79
N ARG A 45 -2.75 6.02 3.97
CA ARG A 45 -2.96 6.04 2.52
C ARG A 45 -2.54 4.74 1.85
N LEU A 46 -1.43 4.15 2.29
CA LEU A 46 -0.92 2.90 1.72
C LEU A 46 -1.91 1.77 1.95
N GLU A 47 -2.50 1.67 3.14
CA GLU A 47 -3.55 0.69 3.45
C GLU A 47 -4.75 0.86 2.52
N MET A 48 -5.23 2.10 2.31
CA MET A 48 -6.37 2.35 1.42
C MET A 48 -6.09 1.96 -0.03
N VAL A 49 -4.93 2.36 -0.57
CA VAL A 49 -4.54 2.01 -1.94
C VAL A 49 -4.33 0.50 -2.08
N ALA A 50 -3.78 -0.16 -1.06
CA ALA A 50 -3.57 -1.60 -1.06
C ALA A 50 -4.89 -2.38 -1.06
N VAL A 51 -5.91 -1.93 -0.29
CA VAL A 51 -7.26 -2.51 -0.36
C VAL A 51 -7.82 -2.41 -1.78
N SER A 52 -7.75 -1.23 -2.39
CA SER A 52 -8.24 -1.03 -3.77
C SER A 52 -7.47 -1.87 -4.80
N TRP A 53 -6.16 -2.00 -4.64
CA TRP A 53 -5.33 -2.85 -5.49
C TRP A 53 -5.73 -4.32 -5.38
N ILE A 54 -5.95 -4.82 -4.15
CA ILE A 54 -6.39 -6.21 -3.92
C ILE A 54 -7.78 -6.43 -4.51
N GLU A 55 -8.72 -5.49 -4.34
CA GLU A 55 -10.05 -5.57 -4.94
C GLU A 55 -9.97 -5.69 -6.47
N ALA A 56 -9.14 -4.87 -7.10
CA ALA A 56 -8.92 -4.92 -8.55
C ALA A 56 -8.28 -6.25 -8.97
N ALA A 57 -7.26 -6.72 -8.26
CA ALA A 57 -6.61 -8.00 -8.54
C ALA A 57 -7.59 -9.18 -8.43
N LEU A 58 -8.42 -9.21 -7.38
CA LEU A 58 -9.45 -10.23 -7.19
C LEU A 58 -10.53 -10.20 -8.29
N HIS A 59 -10.81 -9.03 -8.86
CA HIS A 59 -11.75 -8.89 -9.97
C HIS A 59 -11.19 -9.44 -11.29
N LEU A 60 -9.89 -9.30 -11.51
CA LEU A 60 -9.23 -9.71 -12.76
C LEU A 60 -8.97 -11.22 -12.86
N GLY A 61 -8.96 -11.94 -11.72
CA GLY A 61 -8.77 -13.40 -11.65
C GLY A 61 -7.30 -13.82 -11.71
#